data_AF-Q951B7-F1
#
_entry.id   AF-Q951B7-F1
#
_cell.length_a   1.000
_cell.length_b   1.000
_cell.length_c   1.000
_cell.angle_alpha   90.00
_cell.angle_beta   90.00
_cell.angle_gamma   90.00
#
_symmetry.space_group_name_H-M   'P 1'
#
loop_
_entity.id
_entity.type
_entity.pdbx_description
1 polymer ?
#
loop_
_entity_poly.entity_id
_entity_poly.type
_entity_poly.pdbx_seq_one_letter_code
_entity_poly.pdbx_strand_id
1 'polypeptide(L)'
;MGKSHWRLKYISKSIISKIIKESIGIKIKKKISVIMNKSSTIPSSLTDNTFYIHKGYKFRELKIKDYHVGFKFGEFILTRKPNIFPKKSKNKSKNFRR
;
A
#
# COMPACT_ATOMS: atom_id res chain seq x y z
N MET A 1 1.58 14.13 -7.14
CA MET A 1 0.40 13.65 -7.91
C MET A 1 -0.86 14.16 -7.22
N GLY A 2 -1.52 15.18 -7.77
CA GLY A 2 -2.73 15.76 -7.16
C GLY A 2 -3.85 14.72 -7.07
N LYS A 3 -4.43 14.55 -5.88
CA LYS A 3 -5.63 13.72 -5.67
C LYS A 3 -6.86 14.61 -5.63
N SER A 4 -8.05 14.00 -5.70
CA SER A 4 -9.31 14.67 -5.41
C SER A 4 -9.28 15.27 -3.99
N HIS A 5 -8.95 16.56 -3.87
CA HIS A 5 -8.73 17.28 -2.61
C HIS A 5 -9.78 18.37 -2.34
N TRP A 6 -10.71 18.58 -3.26
CA TRP A 6 -11.76 19.60 -3.13
C TRP A 6 -12.80 19.28 -2.03
N ARG A 7 -12.73 18.07 -1.44
CA ARG A 7 -13.57 17.60 -0.33
C ARG A 7 -12.70 17.02 0.79
N LEU A 8 -13.31 16.80 1.94
CA LEU A 8 -12.71 16.10 3.09
C LEU A 8 -12.07 14.76 2.69
N LYS A 9 -11.01 14.39 3.40
CA LYS A 9 -10.32 13.11 3.23
C LYS A 9 -11.28 11.95 3.53
N TYR A 10 -11.41 11.03 2.57
CA TYR A 10 -12.31 9.89 2.69
C TYR A 10 -11.73 8.81 3.62
N ILE A 11 -12.49 8.45 4.65
CA ILE A 11 -12.20 7.32 5.54
C ILE A 11 -13.44 6.41 5.56
N SER A 12 -13.26 5.15 5.22
CA SER A 12 -14.36 4.18 5.25
C SER A 12 -14.72 3.71 6.66
N LYS A 13 -15.97 3.28 6.84
CA LYS A 13 -16.54 2.81 8.12
C LYS A 13 -15.72 1.68 8.76
N SER A 14 -15.14 0.79 7.96
CA SER A 14 -14.30 -0.33 8.43
C SER A 14 -12.91 0.07 8.91
N ILE A 15 -12.47 1.30 8.60
CA ILE A 15 -11.25 1.91 9.14
C ILE A 15 -11.60 2.74 10.37
N ILE A 16 -12.72 3.47 10.35
CA ILE A 16 -13.24 4.18 11.53
C ILE A 16 -13.38 3.23 12.72
N SER A 17 -13.95 2.04 12.51
CA SER A 17 -14.06 1.04 13.58
C SER A 17 -12.71 0.55 14.11
N LYS A 18 -11.64 0.61 13.33
CA LYS A 18 -10.27 0.30 13.78
C LYS A 18 -9.67 1.46 14.55
N ILE A 19 -9.89 2.71 14.11
CA ILE A 19 -9.47 3.91 14.84
C ILE A 19 -10.07 3.90 16.25
N ILE A 20 -11.37 3.60 16.37
CA ILE A 20 -12.05 3.54 17.67
C ILE A 20 -11.44 2.44 18.57
N LYS A 21 -11.15 1.26 18.00
CA LYS A 21 -10.51 0.17 18.76
C LYS A 21 -9.12 0.54 19.25
N GLU A 22 -8.36 1.24 18.42
CA GLU A 22 -7.03 1.75 18.78
C GLU A 22 -7.12 2.79 19.89
N SER A 23 -8.08 3.73 19.82
CA SER A 23 -8.27 4.73 20.88
C SER A 23 -8.67 4.13 22.23
N ILE A 24 -9.29 2.95 22.23
CA ILE A 24 -9.66 2.21 23.45
C ILE A 24 -8.48 1.36 23.97
N GLY A 25 -7.38 1.27 23.23
CA GLY A 25 -6.19 0.48 23.59
C GLY A 25 -6.34 -1.02 23.35
N ILE A 26 -7.34 -1.45 22.57
CA ILE A 26 -7.50 -2.86 22.21
C ILE A 26 -6.47 -3.22 21.14
N LYS A 27 -5.49 -4.06 21.49
CA LYS A 27 -4.49 -4.56 20.53
C LYS A 27 -5.15 -5.15 19.29
N ILE A 28 -4.84 -4.58 18.13
CA ILE A 28 -5.34 -5.04 16.84
C ILE A 28 -4.73 -6.42 16.53
N LYS A 29 -5.52 -7.50 16.69
CA LYS A 29 -5.11 -8.86 16.29
C LYS A 29 -4.86 -8.93 14.76
N LYS A 30 -3.98 -9.83 14.30
CA LYS A 30 -3.67 -10.03 12.87
C LYS A 30 -4.91 -10.16 11.98
N LYS A 31 -5.94 -10.92 12.38
CA LYS A 31 -7.21 -11.03 11.63
C LYS A 31 -7.97 -9.70 11.47
N ILE A 32 -7.85 -8.80 12.45
CA ILE A 32 -8.51 -7.49 12.49
C ILE A 32 -7.70 -6.44 11.70
N SER A 33 -6.40 -6.66 11.52
CA SER A 33 -5.49 -5.78 10.77
C SER A 33 -5.65 -5.86 9.23
N VAL A 34 -6.66 -6.57 8.74
CA VAL A 34 -6.91 -6.66 7.28
C VAL A 34 -7.63 -5.41 6.77
N ILE A 35 -7.11 -4.85 5.68
CA ILE A 35 -7.67 -3.69 4.99
C ILE A 35 -8.08 -4.09 3.57
N MET A 36 -9.38 -4.10 3.33
CA MET A 36 -9.96 -4.30 2.00
C MET A 36 -10.11 -2.98 1.24
N ASN A 37 -10.52 -1.93 1.95
CA ASN A 37 -10.76 -0.63 1.34
C ASN A 37 -9.46 0.18 1.18
N LYS A 38 -8.89 0.11 -0.03
CA LYS A 38 -7.65 0.80 -0.41
C LYS A 38 -7.82 2.31 -0.69
N SER A 39 -9.05 2.79 -0.88
CA SER A 39 -9.30 4.19 -1.26
C SER A 39 -9.32 5.14 -0.07
N SER A 40 -9.36 4.60 1.15
CA SER A 40 -9.35 5.36 2.38
C SER A 40 -7.97 5.98 2.66
N THR A 41 -7.98 7.18 3.22
CA THR A 41 -6.77 7.87 3.67
C THR A 41 -6.28 7.33 5.00
N ILE A 42 -4.97 7.27 5.16
CA ILE A 42 -4.30 6.82 6.38
C ILE A 42 -4.40 7.94 7.44
N PRO A 43 -5.09 7.70 8.56
CA PRO A 43 -5.17 8.63 9.67
C PRO A 43 -3.92 8.54 10.55
N SER A 44 -3.59 9.63 11.25
CA SER A 44 -2.46 9.67 12.20
C SER A 44 -2.67 8.78 13.43
N SER A 45 -3.90 8.34 13.70
CA SER A 45 -4.20 7.45 14.83
C SER A 45 -3.76 6.00 14.60
N LEU A 46 -3.49 5.61 13.35
CA LEU A 46 -3.11 4.24 12.99
C LEU A 46 -1.61 4.10 12.74
N THR A 47 -0.81 5.08 13.16
CA THR A 47 0.64 5.04 13.01
C THR A 47 1.25 3.92 13.87
N ASP A 48 2.43 3.44 13.48
CA ASP A 48 3.15 2.30 14.08
C ASP A 48 2.48 0.92 14.03
N ASN A 49 1.24 0.85 13.55
CA ASN A 49 0.54 -0.40 13.35
C ASN A 49 0.90 -1.08 12.01
N THR A 50 0.89 -2.41 12.03
CA THR A 50 1.07 -3.26 10.84
C THR A 50 -0.28 -3.73 10.30
N PHE A 51 -0.55 -3.50 9.02
CA PHE A 51 -1.78 -3.91 8.36
C PHE A 51 -1.53 -4.81 7.15
N TYR A 52 -2.46 -5.72 6.90
CA TYR A 52 -2.48 -6.58 5.71
C TYR A 52 -3.47 -6.02 4.70
N ILE A 53 -2.96 -5.43 3.63
CA ILE A 53 -3.79 -4.72 2.65
C ILE A 53 -3.98 -5.58 1.41
N HIS A 54 -5.22 -5.62 0.91
CA HIS A 54 -5.60 -6.47 -0.21
C HIS A 54 -5.03 -6.01 -1.56
N LYS A 55 -4.11 -6.80 -2.14
CA LYS A 55 -3.49 -6.53 -3.45
C LYS A 55 -4.33 -7.02 -4.64
N GLY A 56 -5.37 -7.83 -4.41
CA GLY A 56 -6.24 -8.40 -5.45
C GLY A 56 -6.40 -9.92 -5.30
N TYR A 57 -5.28 -10.63 -5.23
CA TYR A 57 -5.24 -12.10 -5.03
C TYR A 57 -4.56 -12.50 -3.71
N LYS A 58 -3.75 -11.61 -3.14
CA LYS A 58 -3.00 -11.80 -1.90
C LYS A 58 -3.06 -10.54 -1.04
N PHE A 59 -2.62 -10.66 0.20
CA PHE A 59 -2.42 -9.52 1.09
C PHE A 59 -0.95 -9.12 1.11
N ARG A 60 -0.69 -7.81 1.16
CA ARG A 60 0.64 -7.24 1.39
C ARG A 60 0.68 -6.67 2.80
N GLU A 61 1.72 -7.02 3.54
CA GLU A 61 2.00 -6.40 4.82
C GLU A 61 2.56 -4.98 4.63
N LEU A 62 2.01 -4.02 5.36
CA LEU A 62 2.47 -2.64 5.40
C LEU A 62 2.56 -2.19 6.86
N LYS A 63 3.77 -1.83 7.30
CA LYS A 63 3.99 -1.11 8.55
C LYS A 63 3.77 0.38 8.32
N ILE A 64 2.78 0.97 9.00
CA ILE A 64 2.50 2.40 8.91
C ILE A 64 3.55 3.16 9.72
N LYS A 65 3.96 4.31 9.18
CA LYS A 65 4.94 5.24 9.74
C LYS A 65 4.41 6.65 9.48
N ASP A 66 4.95 7.66 10.14
CA ASP A 66 4.44 9.04 10.07
C ASP A 66 4.33 9.58 8.63
N TYR A 67 5.31 9.27 7.78
CA TYR A 67 5.32 9.73 6.40
C TYR A 67 4.25 9.08 5.50
N HIS A 68 3.56 8.04 5.98
CA HIS A 68 2.42 7.45 5.27
C HIS A 68 1.11 8.21 5.55
N VAL A 69 1.05 9.06 6.58
CA VAL A 69 -0.18 9.76 6.98
C VAL A 69 -0.64 10.69 5.87
N GLY A 70 -1.94 10.68 5.59
CA GLY A 70 -2.56 11.49 4.53
C GLY A 70 -2.55 10.87 3.14
N PHE A 71 -1.75 9.83 2.89
CA PHE A 71 -1.82 9.01 1.68
C PHE A 71 -2.94 7.97 1.77
N LYS A 72 -3.30 7.36 0.64
CA LYS A 72 -4.26 6.25 0.61
C LYS A 72 -3.53 4.91 0.76
N PHE A 73 -4.19 3.95 1.41
CA PHE A 73 -3.64 2.60 1.58
C PHE A 73 -3.22 1.94 0.26
N GLY A 74 -3.96 2.20 -0.82
CA GLY A 74 -3.67 1.64 -2.14
C GLY A 74 -2.39 2.14 -2.80
N GLU A 75 -1.78 3.23 -2.33
CA GLU A 75 -0.61 3.83 -2.99
C GLU A 75 0.68 3.04 -2.74
N PHE A 76 0.74 2.35 -1.60
CA PHE A 76 1.90 1.57 -1.20
C PHE A 76 1.91 0.14 -1.76
N ILE A 77 0.93 -0.20 -2.61
CA ILE A 77 0.72 -1.56 -3.09
C ILE A 77 0.62 -1.58 -4.60
N LEU A 78 1.62 -2.20 -5.22
CA LEU A 78 1.55 -2.52 -6.64
C LEU A 78 0.52 -3.61 -6.85
N THR A 79 -0.54 -3.34 -7.60
CA THR A 79 -1.60 -4.31 -7.92
C THR A 79 -1.18 -5.26 -9.04
N ARG A 80 -0.47 -4.75 -10.06
CA ARG A 80 0.03 -5.52 -11.20
C ARG A 80 1.54 -5.74 -11.09
N LYS A 81 2.04 -6.81 -11.72
CA LYS A 81 3.47 -7.03 -11.90
C LYS A 81 3.97 -6.04 -12.97
N PRO A 82 5.06 -5.29 -12.73
CA PRO A 82 5.61 -4.41 -13.75
C PRO A 82 6.18 -5.24 -14.91
N ASN A 83 6.02 -4.73 -16.13
CA ASN A 83 6.62 -5.34 -17.31
C ASN A 83 8.12 -4.99 -17.32
N ILE A 84 8.97 -6.01 -17.24
CA ILE A 84 10.42 -5.86 -17.32
C ILE A 84 10.82 -6.31 -18.72
N PHE A 85 11.32 -5.36 -19.52
CA PHE A 85 11.86 -5.63 -20.85
C PHE A 85 13.39 -5.69 -20.73
N PRO A 86 14.00 -6.87 -20.53
CA PRO A 86 15.45 -6.97 -20.46
C PRO A 86 16.04 -6.49 -21.79
N LYS A 87 17.03 -5.59 -21.74
CA LYS A 87 17.78 -5.20 -22.93
C LYS A 87 18.50 -6.44 -23.46
N LYS A 88 18.27 -6.78 -24.72
CA LYS A 88 19.04 -7.83 -25.41
C LYS A 88 20.53 -7.44 -25.31
N SER A 89 21.36 -8.35 -24.81
CA SER A 89 22.81 -8.15 -24.89
C SER A 89 23.17 -8.00 -26.36
N LYS A 90 23.87 -6.92 -26.72
CA LYS A 90 24.53 -6.87 -28.02
C LYS A 90 25.57 -7.98 -27.97
N ASN A 91 25.29 -9.13 -28.58
CA ASN A 91 26.34 -10.08 -28.90
C ASN A 91 27.38 -9.28 -29.67
N LYS A 92 28.59 -9.12 -29.11
CA LYS A 92 29.74 -8.67 -29.89
C LYS A 92 29.78 -9.64 -31.06
N SER A 93 29.53 -9.15 -32.28
CA SER A 93 29.79 -9.91 -33.48
C SER A 93 31.17 -10.52 -33.28
N LYS A 94 31.26 -11.86 -33.22
CA LYS A 94 32.55 -12.54 -33.34
C LYS A 94 33.14 -11.97 -34.61
N ASN A 95 34.19 -11.16 -34.48
CA ASN A 95 34.86 -10.59 -35.62
C ASN A 95 35.24 -11.75 -36.52
N PHE A 96 34.62 -11.73 -37.70
CA PHE A 96 35.02 -12.49 -38.86
C PHE A 96 36.51 -12.19 -39.09
N ARG A 97 37.40 -13.11 -38.74
CA ARG A 97 38.82 -13.02 -39.11
C ARG A 97 39.36 -14.40 -39.47
N ARG A 98 39.55 -14.52 -40.79
CA ARG A 98 40.33 -15.46 -41.61
C ARG A 98 39.81 -16.89 -41.68
#